data_AF-A0AAN8FAJ6-F1
#
_entry.id   AF-A0AAN8FAJ6-F1
#
_cell.length_a   1.000
_cell.length_b   1.000
_cell.length_c   1.000
_cell.angle_alpha   90.00
_cell.angle_beta   90.00
_cell.angle_gamma   90.00
#
_symmetry.space_group_name_H-M   'P 1'
#
loop_
_entity.id
_entity.type
_entity.pdbx_description
1 polymer ?
#
loop_
_entity_poly.entity_id
_entity_poly.type
_entity_poly.pdbx_seq_one_letter_code
_entity_poly.pdbx_strand_id
1 'polypeptide(L)'
;MKELLLLVTLVALSYSQNDGGNKCNYPATGTETLQNAVPIKNFHTSGADFIRPSWCITHCKDRTSIKAAMDFQLSTSSSSSATKILRYAMPDEKPVVEAYTKDGQKAYDDGDYCVDPDVSAIADQVFQDYHTVSSIAEALNYKINKTGWAYLVYEMGPPPSIISTMNVHQDPNFCMKDFFEERNGQTQQYSLFAGLVKN
;
A
#
# COMPACT_ATOMS: atom_id res chain seq x y z
N MET A 1 -3.19 40.91 -7.63
CA MET A 1 -2.72 39.99 -6.56
C MET A 1 -3.89 39.48 -5.72
N LYS A 2 -4.80 38.71 -6.32
CA LYS A 2 -5.95 38.10 -5.61
C LYS A 2 -6.28 36.68 -6.08
N GLU A 3 -5.40 36.07 -6.88
CA GLU A 3 -5.60 34.76 -7.48
C GLU A 3 -4.66 33.67 -6.93
N LEU A 4 -3.75 34.02 -6.01
CA LEU A 4 -2.77 33.08 -5.45
C LEU A 4 -3.18 32.47 -4.10
N LEU A 5 -4.41 32.72 -3.64
CA LEU A 5 -4.89 32.25 -2.33
C LEU A 5 -5.84 31.04 -2.40
N LEU A 6 -6.16 30.53 -3.59
CA LEU A 6 -7.12 29.45 -3.77
C LEU A 6 -6.51 28.05 -3.98
N LEU A 7 -5.19 27.94 -4.18
CA LEU A 7 -4.52 26.63 -4.34
C LEU A 7 -3.96 26.04 -3.04
N VAL A 8 -3.75 26.83 -2.00
CA VAL A 8 -3.15 26.34 -0.74
C VAL A 8 -4.19 25.76 0.23
N THR A 9 -5.47 26.06 0.03
CA THR A 9 -6.59 25.50 0.81
C THR A 9 -7.05 24.12 0.34
N LEU A 10 -6.62 23.66 -0.82
CA LEU A 10 -6.94 22.30 -1.32
C LEU A 10 -6.05 21.20 -0.74
N VAL A 11 -4.94 21.55 -0.07
CA VAL A 11 -4.02 20.57 0.55
C VAL A 11 -4.19 20.46 2.06
N ALA A 12 -4.86 21.44 2.70
CA ALA A 12 -5.17 21.43 4.13
C ALA A 12 -6.46 20.68 4.50
N LEU A 13 -7.24 20.25 3.50
CA LEU A 13 -8.16 19.12 3.65
C LEU A 13 -7.35 17.83 3.52
N SER A 14 -6.38 17.63 4.41
CA SER A 14 -6.13 16.29 4.92
C SER A 14 -7.49 15.75 5.29
N TYR A 15 -7.99 14.88 4.42
CA TYR A 15 -9.23 14.15 4.60
C TYR A 15 -9.18 13.56 6.02
N SER A 16 -9.77 14.27 6.96
CA SER A 16 -10.59 13.66 7.99
C SER A 16 -11.67 12.92 7.21
N GLN A 17 -11.29 11.76 6.65
CA GLN A 17 -12.23 10.74 6.23
C GLN A 17 -13.10 10.55 7.46
N ASN A 18 -14.31 11.05 7.37
CA ASN A 18 -15.31 10.83 8.39
C ASN A 18 -15.61 9.33 8.26
N ASP A 19 -14.82 8.52 8.98
CA ASP A 19 -14.65 7.06 8.89
C ASP A 19 -15.95 6.33 9.30
N GLY A 20 -17.04 6.57 8.59
CA GLY A 20 -18.33 5.91 8.77
C GLY A 20 -18.34 4.45 8.29
N GLY A 21 -17.19 3.90 7.88
CA GLY A 21 -16.97 2.47 7.70
C GLY A 21 -16.63 1.78 9.02
N ASN A 22 -16.52 0.44 9.02
CA ASN A 22 -16.04 -0.28 10.21
C ASN A 22 -14.66 0.26 10.57
N LYS A 23 -14.52 0.88 11.74
CA LYS A 23 -13.22 1.39 12.20
C LYS A 23 -12.35 0.18 12.54
N CYS A 24 -11.13 0.15 12.01
CA CYS A 24 -10.06 -0.61 12.62
C CYS A 24 -9.80 0.00 14.00
N ASN A 25 -10.49 -0.53 15.01
CA ASN A 25 -10.54 0.03 16.34
C ASN A 25 -9.50 -0.69 17.20
N TYR A 26 -8.23 -0.49 16.86
CA TYR A 26 -7.09 -0.96 17.64
C TYR A 26 -6.23 0.23 18.05
N PRO A 27 -5.71 0.26 19.29
CA PRO A 27 -4.75 1.28 19.67
C PRO A 27 -3.54 1.13 18.75
N ALA A 28 -3.13 2.21 18.08
CA ALA A 28 -1.97 2.21 17.20
C ALA A 28 -0.75 1.70 17.99
N THR A 29 -0.42 0.42 17.83
CA THR A 29 0.84 -0.10 18.32
C THR A 29 1.91 0.39 17.37
N GLY A 30 3.05 0.84 17.89
CA GLY A 30 4.06 1.58 17.12
C GLY A 30 4.72 0.80 15.97
N THR A 31 4.34 -0.47 15.76
CA THR A 31 4.80 -1.36 14.68
C THR A 31 3.79 -1.49 13.54
N GLU A 32 2.60 -0.90 13.66
CA GLU A 32 1.54 -1.01 12.65
C GLU A 32 1.80 -0.12 11.43
N THR A 33 1.81 -0.73 10.25
CA THR A 33 1.80 -0.01 8.97
C THR A 33 0.36 0.18 8.51
N LEU A 34 -0.03 1.42 8.22
CA LEU A 34 -1.37 1.78 7.74
C LEU A 34 -1.34 2.07 6.25
N GLN A 35 -2.30 1.55 5.51
CA GLN A 35 -2.47 1.75 4.07
C GLN A 35 -3.86 2.30 3.77
N ASN A 36 -3.94 3.38 3.02
CA ASN A 36 -5.15 3.90 2.38
C ASN A 36 -4.93 3.92 0.87
N ALA A 37 -5.90 3.48 0.09
CA ALA A 37 -5.86 3.60 -1.35
C ALA A 37 -7.25 3.85 -1.96
N VAL A 38 -7.31 4.80 -2.91
CA VAL A 38 -8.51 5.28 -3.61
C VAL A 38 -8.15 5.64 -5.05
N PRO A 39 -9.00 5.39 -6.05
CA PRO A 39 -10.03 4.37 -6.07
C PRO A 39 -9.40 2.98 -6.23
N ILE A 40 -10.07 1.95 -5.73
CA ILE A 40 -9.69 0.55 -5.90
C ILE A 40 -10.79 -0.13 -6.70
N LYS A 41 -10.38 -0.85 -7.75
CA LYS A 41 -11.28 -1.66 -8.57
C LYS A 41 -11.50 -3.04 -7.94
N ASN A 42 -10.45 -3.67 -7.44
CA ASN A 42 -10.52 -4.95 -6.75
C ASN A 42 -9.34 -5.10 -5.77
N PHE A 43 -9.50 -5.87 -4.70
CA PHE A 43 -8.40 -6.25 -3.79
C PHE A 43 -8.58 -7.68 -3.29
N HIS A 44 -7.47 -8.33 -2.95
CA HIS A 44 -7.47 -9.65 -2.34
C HIS A 44 -6.25 -9.79 -1.43
N THR A 45 -6.42 -10.54 -0.34
CA THR A 45 -5.31 -10.92 0.52
C THR A 45 -4.90 -12.35 0.23
N SER A 46 -3.61 -12.64 0.41
CA SER A 46 -3.10 -14.00 0.38
C SER A 46 -2.55 -14.43 1.73
N GLY A 47 -2.45 -15.75 1.92
CA GLY A 47 -1.96 -16.36 3.16
C GLY A 47 -3.03 -17.23 3.83
N ALA A 48 -2.67 -17.85 4.95
CA ALA A 48 -3.52 -18.82 5.64
C ALA A 48 -4.79 -18.22 6.29
N ASP A 49 -4.93 -16.90 6.37
CA ASP A 49 -5.86 -16.27 7.30
C ASP A 49 -6.47 -14.96 6.78
N PHE A 50 -7.74 -15.02 6.38
CA PHE A 50 -8.68 -13.89 6.47
C PHE A 50 -8.90 -13.42 7.92
N ILE A 51 -8.31 -14.11 8.92
CA ILE A 51 -8.62 -14.00 10.35
C ILE A 51 -7.32 -14.11 11.17
N ARG A 52 -6.59 -13.00 11.34
CA ARG A 52 -5.62 -12.84 12.44
C ARG A 52 -5.78 -11.48 13.11
N PRO A 53 -5.44 -11.36 14.41
CA PRO A 53 -5.43 -10.06 15.10
C PRO A 53 -4.48 -9.03 14.48
N SER A 54 -3.47 -9.48 13.72
CA SER A 54 -2.44 -8.62 13.12
C SER A 54 -2.91 -7.87 11.86
N TRP A 55 -4.13 -8.12 11.36
CA TRP A 55 -4.66 -7.49 10.15
C TRP A 55 -6.04 -6.90 10.41
N CYS A 56 -6.24 -5.67 9.95
CA CYS A 56 -7.56 -5.09 9.83
C CYS A 56 -7.69 -4.44 8.45
N ILE A 57 -8.63 -4.92 7.64
CA ILE A 57 -8.97 -4.30 6.36
C ILE A 57 -10.45 -3.94 6.39
N THR A 58 -10.75 -2.70 6.04
CA THR A 58 -12.11 -2.18 5.98
C THR A 58 -12.31 -1.38 4.71
N HIS A 59 -13.55 -1.36 4.21
CA HIS A 59 -13.92 -0.43 3.17
C HIS A 59 -14.21 0.94 3.77
N CYS A 60 -13.79 1.98 3.06
CA CYS A 60 -14.29 3.32 3.30
C CYS A 60 -15.79 3.41 3.01
N LYS A 61 -16.42 4.50 3.47
CA LYS A 61 -17.87 4.73 3.33
C LYS A 61 -18.36 4.65 1.88
N ASP A 62 -17.53 5.04 0.92
CA ASP A 62 -17.83 5.03 -0.52
C ASP A 62 -17.79 3.63 -1.15
N ARG A 63 -17.25 2.62 -0.44
CA ARG A 63 -16.99 1.25 -0.93
C ARG A 63 -16.06 1.18 -2.15
N THR A 64 -15.52 2.31 -2.61
CA THR A 64 -14.57 2.41 -3.73
C THR A 64 -13.13 2.55 -3.25
N SER A 65 -12.92 2.51 -1.94
CA SER A 65 -11.59 2.57 -1.33
C SER A 65 -11.48 1.70 -0.09
N ILE A 66 -10.25 1.42 0.34
CA ILE A 66 -9.95 0.62 1.52
C ILE A 66 -9.04 1.38 2.49
N LYS A 67 -9.14 0.98 3.76
CA LYS A 67 -8.16 1.26 4.81
C LYS A 67 -7.71 -0.07 5.38
N ALA A 68 -6.40 -0.30 5.38
CA ALA A 68 -5.77 -1.47 5.96
C ALA A 68 -4.78 -1.08 7.05
N ALA A 69 -4.73 -1.86 8.12
CA ALA A 69 -3.76 -1.78 9.20
C ALA A 69 -3.14 -3.17 9.37
N MET A 70 -1.81 -3.22 9.39
CA MET A 70 -1.07 -4.48 9.47
C MET A 70 0.07 -4.34 10.47
N ASP A 71 0.16 -5.30 11.38
CA ASP A 71 1.25 -5.40 12.34
C ASP A 71 2.30 -6.40 11.82
N PHE A 72 3.49 -5.89 11.52
CA PHE A 72 4.60 -6.66 10.95
C PHE A 72 5.75 -6.80 11.94
N GLN A 73 6.45 -7.92 11.83
CA GLN A 73 7.66 -8.18 12.61
C GLN A 73 8.87 -7.51 11.92
N LEU A 74 9.05 -6.21 12.11
CA LEU A 74 10.21 -5.50 11.54
C LEU A 74 11.54 -6.08 12.06
N SER A 75 12.56 -6.10 11.21
CA SER A 75 13.90 -6.52 11.59
C SER A 75 14.56 -5.52 12.56
N THR A 76 15.52 -6.00 13.35
CA THR A 76 16.37 -5.15 14.22
C THR A 76 17.30 -4.23 13.42
N SER A 77 17.47 -4.49 12.12
CA SER A 77 18.19 -3.68 11.15
C SER A 77 17.30 -2.67 10.40
N SER A 78 16.04 -2.49 10.80
CA SER A 78 15.14 -1.48 10.20
C SER A 78 15.76 -0.09 10.26
N SER A 79 16.06 0.50 9.10
CA SER A 79 16.40 1.91 8.99
C SER A 79 15.15 2.71 8.66
N SER A 80 14.81 3.69 9.51
CA SER A 80 13.72 4.63 9.25
C SER A 80 14.22 5.76 8.35
N SER A 81 13.70 5.86 7.13
CA SER A 81 13.83 7.05 6.27
C SER A 81 12.50 7.77 6.07
N ALA A 82 11.39 7.04 5.92
CA ALA A 82 10.09 7.61 5.58
C ALA A 82 8.94 7.05 6.43
N THR A 83 8.38 7.87 7.30
CA THR A 83 7.20 7.54 8.13
C THR A 83 5.92 7.60 7.32
N LYS A 84 5.93 8.26 6.16
CA LYS A 84 4.76 8.33 5.28
C LYS A 84 5.18 8.32 3.83
N ILE A 85 4.51 7.50 3.04
CA ILE A 85 4.58 7.51 1.59
C ILE A 85 3.24 7.99 1.07
N LEU A 86 3.27 8.99 0.21
CA LEU A 86 2.11 9.47 -0.53
C LEU A 86 2.40 9.27 -2.01
N ARG A 87 1.53 8.52 -2.67
CA ARG A 87 1.53 8.40 -4.12
C ARG A 87 0.20 8.89 -4.65
N TYR A 88 0.22 9.66 -5.72
CA TYR A 88 -0.99 10.13 -6.38
C TYR A 88 -0.80 10.21 -7.89
N ALA A 89 -1.90 10.04 -8.62
CA ALA A 89 -1.92 10.17 -10.06
C ALA A 89 -3.15 10.98 -10.48
N MET A 90 -2.95 11.92 -11.40
CA MET A 90 -4.01 12.70 -12.03
C MET A 90 -4.30 12.15 -13.45
N PRO A 91 -5.50 12.39 -14.02
CA PRO A 91 -5.76 12.04 -15.41
C PRO A 91 -4.70 12.66 -16.33
N ASP A 92 -4.18 11.87 -17.27
CA ASP A 92 -3.19 12.27 -18.27
C ASP A 92 -1.82 12.76 -17.71
N GLU A 93 -1.56 12.56 -16.42
CA GLU A 93 -0.29 12.93 -15.78
C GLU A 93 0.49 11.70 -15.29
N LYS A 94 1.82 11.84 -15.20
CA LYS A 94 2.66 10.81 -14.59
C LYS A 94 2.36 10.72 -13.09
N PRO A 95 2.31 9.51 -12.50
CA PRO A 95 2.21 9.34 -11.06
C PRO A 95 3.34 10.06 -10.34
N VAL A 96 3.02 10.66 -9.20
CA VAL A 96 3.97 11.29 -8.29
C VAL A 96 4.07 10.43 -7.03
N VAL A 97 5.30 10.22 -6.56
CA VAL A 97 5.60 9.55 -5.30
C VAL A 97 6.37 10.52 -4.41
N GLU A 98 5.92 10.66 -3.17
CA GLU A 98 6.53 11.52 -2.16
C GLU A 98 6.68 10.76 -0.85
N ALA A 99 7.90 10.75 -0.32
CA ALA A 99 8.21 10.20 0.98
C ALA A 99 8.38 11.32 2.00
N TYR A 100 7.99 11.07 3.25
CA TYR A 100 8.02 12.04 4.34
C TYR A 100 8.59 11.40 5.61
N THR A 101 9.48 12.11 6.30
CA THR A 101 10.07 11.72 7.60
C THR A 101 9.07 11.85 8.75
N LYS A 102 9.46 11.44 9.98
CA LYS A 102 8.62 11.57 11.20
C LYS A 102 8.24 13.02 11.49
N ASP A 103 9.12 13.95 11.14
CA ASP A 103 8.93 15.38 11.37
C ASP A 103 8.18 16.08 10.22
N GLY A 104 7.67 15.30 9.25
CA GLY A 104 6.89 15.81 8.11
C GLY A 104 7.73 16.46 7.00
N GLN A 105 9.06 16.32 7.04
CA GLN A 105 9.94 16.79 5.97
C GLN A 105 9.97 15.80 4.81
N LYS A 106 10.01 16.28 3.57
CA LYS A 106 10.16 15.43 2.39
C LYS A 106 11.49 14.66 2.48
N ALA A 107 11.40 13.33 2.46
CA ALA A 107 12.55 12.43 2.42
C ALA A 107 13.02 12.27 0.97
N TYR A 108 14.32 12.13 0.77
CA TYR A 108 14.87 11.62 -0.49
C TYR A 108 14.79 10.10 -0.44
N ASP A 109 13.87 9.55 -1.22
CA ASP A 109 13.58 8.13 -1.27
C ASP A 109 13.35 7.74 -2.73
N ASP A 110 13.89 6.60 -3.15
CA ASP A 110 13.72 6.06 -4.50
C ASP A 110 12.36 5.35 -4.66
N GLY A 111 11.61 5.18 -3.57
CA GLY A 111 10.31 4.54 -3.58
C GLY A 111 10.40 3.02 -3.52
N ASP A 112 11.60 2.44 -3.38
CA ASP A 112 11.77 1.00 -3.21
C ASP A 112 11.75 0.64 -1.72
N TYR A 113 10.67 -0.02 -1.34
CA TYR A 113 10.49 -0.53 0.02
C TYR A 113 10.41 -2.06 0.04
N CYS A 114 10.81 -2.73 -1.04
CA CYS A 114 10.83 -4.19 -1.14
C CYS A 114 12.28 -4.69 -1.18
N VAL A 115 12.96 -4.60 -0.03
CA VAL A 115 14.40 -4.88 0.07
C VAL A 115 14.74 -6.37 0.20
N ASP A 116 13.75 -7.22 0.52
CA ASP A 116 13.95 -8.68 0.52
C ASP A 116 13.97 -9.21 -0.93
N PRO A 117 15.11 -9.73 -1.40
CA PRO A 117 15.27 -10.09 -2.81
C PRO A 117 14.40 -11.29 -3.21
N ASP A 118 14.13 -12.21 -2.29
CA ASP A 118 13.29 -13.38 -2.59
C ASP A 118 11.83 -12.93 -2.77
N VAL A 119 11.32 -12.10 -1.85
CA VAL A 119 9.95 -11.58 -1.94
C VAL A 119 9.78 -10.72 -3.19
N SER A 120 10.77 -9.87 -3.48
CA SER A 120 10.74 -9.03 -4.68
C SER A 120 10.74 -9.87 -5.97
N ALA A 121 11.59 -10.90 -6.07
CA ALA A 121 11.66 -11.78 -7.22
C ALA A 121 10.40 -12.65 -7.38
N ILE A 122 9.85 -13.16 -6.27
CA ILE A 122 8.59 -13.91 -6.26
C ILE A 122 7.45 -13.03 -6.73
N ALA A 123 7.37 -11.78 -6.25
CA ALA A 123 6.36 -10.84 -6.71
C ALA A 123 6.53 -10.58 -8.21
N ASP A 124 7.74 -10.34 -8.70
CA ASP A 124 7.99 -10.14 -10.14
C ASP A 124 7.51 -11.33 -10.97
N GLN A 125 7.83 -12.56 -10.55
CA GLN A 125 7.40 -13.76 -11.26
C GLN A 125 5.87 -13.92 -11.23
N VAL A 126 5.23 -13.73 -10.08
CA VAL A 126 3.78 -13.90 -9.96
C VAL A 126 3.02 -12.85 -10.77
N PHE A 127 3.46 -11.59 -10.77
CA PHE A 127 2.82 -10.54 -11.56
C PHE A 127 3.10 -10.67 -13.07
N GLN A 128 4.12 -11.44 -13.47
CA GLN A 128 4.33 -11.82 -14.87
C GLN A 128 3.38 -12.94 -15.31
N ASP A 129 3.15 -13.94 -14.45
CA ASP A 129 2.38 -15.14 -14.80
C ASP A 129 0.86 -15.00 -14.54
N TYR A 130 0.47 -14.08 -13.66
CA TYR A 130 -0.90 -13.93 -13.19
C TYR A 130 -1.40 -12.49 -13.33
N HIS A 131 -2.68 -12.40 -13.66
CA HIS A 131 -3.25 -11.23 -14.33
C HIS A 131 -4.55 -10.72 -13.68
N THR A 132 -5.03 -11.43 -12.65
CA THR A 132 -6.20 -11.02 -11.88
C THR A 132 -5.82 -10.92 -10.42
N VAL A 133 -6.42 -9.99 -9.68
CA VAL A 133 -6.13 -9.80 -8.26
C VAL A 133 -6.30 -11.11 -7.47
N SER A 134 -7.33 -11.91 -7.77
CA SER A 134 -7.54 -13.23 -7.13
C SER A 134 -6.40 -14.19 -7.44
N SER A 135 -6.06 -14.37 -8.72
CA SER A 135 -5.03 -15.33 -9.13
C SER A 135 -3.63 -14.92 -8.64
N ILE A 136 -3.33 -13.62 -8.64
CA ILE A 136 -2.08 -13.07 -8.11
C ILE A 136 -2.00 -13.35 -6.61
N ALA A 137 -3.04 -13.01 -5.84
CA ALA A 137 -3.04 -13.26 -4.41
C ALA A 137 -2.96 -14.77 -4.11
N GLU A 138 -3.72 -15.62 -4.81
CA GLU A 138 -3.63 -17.08 -4.66
C GLU A 138 -2.22 -17.61 -4.98
N ALA A 139 -1.54 -17.08 -5.99
CA ALA A 139 -0.18 -17.46 -6.34
C ALA A 139 0.86 -16.94 -5.32
N LEU A 140 0.66 -15.77 -4.72
CA LEU A 140 1.47 -15.24 -3.61
C LEU A 140 1.26 -16.01 -2.29
N ASN A 141 0.50 -17.11 -2.28
CA ASN A 141 0.21 -17.84 -1.05
C ASN A 141 1.49 -18.42 -0.39
N TYR A 142 1.58 -18.15 0.91
CA TYR A 142 2.56 -18.65 1.90
C TYR A 142 3.08 -20.08 1.69
N LYS A 143 2.27 -21.01 1.19
CA LYS A 143 2.69 -22.42 1.01
C LYS A 143 3.65 -22.63 -0.17
N ILE A 144 3.77 -21.65 -1.05
CA ILE A 144 4.58 -21.75 -2.28
C ILE A 144 5.73 -20.72 -2.23
N ASN A 145 5.48 -19.53 -1.67
CA ASN A 145 6.21 -18.33 -2.04
C ASN A 145 6.80 -17.52 -0.86
N LYS A 146 7.32 -18.23 0.15
CA LYS A 146 7.96 -17.76 1.41
C LYS A 146 7.03 -17.87 2.64
N THR A 147 7.38 -18.83 3.48
CA THR A 147 6.73 -19.10 4.77
C THR A 147 6.93 -17.89 5.69
N GLY A 148 5.85 -17.36 6.24
CA GLY A 148 5.82 -16.32 7.27
C GLY A 148 5.12 -15.04 6.81
N TRP A 149 4.92 -14.88 5.50
CA TRP A 149 4.50 -13.62 4.88
C TRP A 149 3.00 -13.58 4.59
N ALA A 150 2.45 -12.38 4.69
CA ALA A 150 1.09 -12.05 4.29
C ALA A 150 1.11 -10.91 3.28
N TYR A 151 0.19 -10.96 2.31
CA TYR A 151 0.18 -10.07 1.16
C TYR A 151 -1.22 -9.50 0.95
N LEU A 152 -1.28 -8.21 0.63
CA LEU A 152 -2.43 -7.49 0.13
C LEU A 152 -2.13 -7.03 -1.29
N VAL A 153 -2.97 -7.44 -2.22
CA VAL A 153 -2.91 -7.04 -3.61
C VAL A 153 -4.14 -6.23 -3.93
N TYR A 154 -3.99 -5.10 -4.60
CA TYR A 154 -5.11 -4.34 -5.13
C TYR A 154 -4.84 -3.79 -6.52
N GLU A 155 -5.90 -3.75 -7.31
CA GLU A 155 -5.96 -3.08 -8.62
C GLU A 155 -6.47 -1.66 -8.42
N MET A 156 -5.69 -0.68 -8.84
CA MET A 156 -6.07 0.71 -8.79
C MET A 156 -7.15 1.00 -9.85
N GLY A 157 -8.14 1.79 -9.47
CA GLY A 157 -9.08 2.37 -10.42
C GLY A 157 -8.45 3.51 -11.24
N PRO A 158 -9.17 4.06 -12.22
CA PRO A 158 -8.66 5.15 -13.04
C PRO A 158 -8.34 6.39 -12.19
N PRO A 159 -7.34 7.20 -12.57
CA PRO A 159 -7.09 8.50 -11.96
C PRO A 159 -8.35 9.41 -11.95
N PRO A 160 -8.50 10.33 -10.99
CA PRO A 160 -7.55 10.67 -9.93
C PRO A 160 -7.43 9.56 -8.87
N SER A 161 -6.21 9.22 -8.48
CA SER A 161 -5.95 8.17 -7.49
C SER A 161 -4.91 8.60 -6.46
N ILE A 162 -5.01 8.06 -5.25
CA ILE A 162 -4.12 8.31 -4.12
C ILE A 162 -3.89 7.01 -3.36
N ILE A 163 -2.64 6.78 -2.98
CA ILE A 163 -2.17 5.73 -2.08
C ILE A 163 -1.39 6.43 -0.96
N SER A 164 -1.79 6.23 0.29
CA SER A 164 -1.09 6.78 1.45
C SER A 164 -0.74 5.66 2.41
N THR A 165 0.55 5.53 2.68
CA THR A 165 1.10 4.52 3.59
C THR A 165 1.78 5.23 4.76
N MET A 166 1.60 4.75 5.99
CA MET A 166 2.20 5.33 7.20
C MET A 166 2.96 4.28 8.00
N ASN A 167 3.95 4.73 8.75
CA ASN A 167 4.91 3.92 9.51
C ASN A 167 5.64 2.91 8.61
N VAL A 168 6.17 3.40 7.50
CA VAL A 168 6.92 2.57 6.55
C VAL A 168 8.39 2.55 6.91
N HIS A 169 9.03 1.42 6.65
CA HIS A 169 10.44 1.20 6.89
C HIS A 169 11.02 0.47 5.68
N GLN A 170 12.21 0.85 5.22
CA GLN A 170 13.01 -0.06 4.42
C GLN A 170 13.48 -1.17 5.35
N ASP A 171 12.85 -2.33 5.23
CA ASP A 171 13.04 -3.45 6.15
C ASP A 171 12.90 -4.78 5.39
N PRO A 172 13.79 -5.76 5.62
CA PRO A 172 13.71 -7.07 4.97
C PRO A 172 12.44 -7.86 5.31
N ASN A 173 11.67 -7.47 6.31
CA ASN A 173 10.38 -8.08 6.65
C ASN A 173 9.18 -7.27 6.14
N PHE A 174 9.42 -6.30 5.25
CA PHE A 174 8.42 -5.46 4.62
C PHE A 174 8.67 -5.39 3.10
N CYS A 175 7.58 -5.30 2.32
CA CYS A 175 7.65 -5.09 0.89
C CYS A 175 6.45 -4.28 0.39
N MET A 176 6.74 -3.20 -0.33
CA MET A 176 5.74 -2.47 -1.12
C MET A 176 6.27 -2.33 -2.55
N LYS A 177 5.45 -2.66 -3.53
CA LYS A 177 5.83 -2.61 -4.95
C LYS A 177 4.62 -2.36 -5.85
N ASP A 178 4.82 -1.56 -6.89
CA ASP A 178 3.80 -1.30 -7.91
C ASP A 178 4.12 -2.09 -9.19
N PHE A 179 3.07 -2.57 -9.84
CA PHE A 179 3.15 -3.29 -11.12
C PHE A 179 2.23 -2.62 -12.14
N PHE A 180 2.72 -2.53 -13.37
CA PHE A 180 1.98 -1.94 -14.49
C PHE A 180 1.85 -2.98 -15.60
N GLU A 181 0.63 -3.18 -16.08
CA GLU A 181 0.34 -4.10 -17.17
C GLU A 181 -0.50 -3.38 -18.23
N GLU A 182 -0.09 -3.50 -19.50
CA GLU A 182 -0.90 -3.04 -20.62
C GLU A 182 -1.90 -4.12 -21.02
N ARG A 183 -3.21 -3.88 -20.82
CA ARG A 183 -4.27 -4.82 -21.20
C ARG A 183 -5.39 -4.10 -21.95
N ASN A 184 -5.72 -4.60 -23.14
CA ASN A 184 -6.76 -4.02 -24.01
C ASN A 184 -6.56 -2.51 -24.30
N GLY A 185 -5.30 -2.07 -24.42
CA GLY A 185 -4.96 -0.67 -24.65
C GLY A 185 -5.18 0.25 -23.43
N GLN A 186 -5.33 -0.32 -22.24
CA GLN A 186 -5.37 0.39 -20.97
C GLN A 186 -4.25 -0.10 -20.06
N THR A 187 -3.51 0.85 -19.48
CA THR A 187 -2.57 0.58 -18.40
C THR A 187 -3.35 0.22 -17.13
N GLN A 188 -3.24 -1.02 -16.68
CA GLN A 188 -3.70 -1.47 -15.36
C GLN A 188 -2.55 -1.31 -14.37
N GLN A 189 -2.86 -0.72 -13.22
CA GLN A 189 -1.91 -0.61 -12.14
C GLN A 189 -2.34 -1.50 -10.99
N TYR A 190 -1.43 -2.34 -10.55
CA TYR A 190 -1.54 -3.10 -9.32
C TYR A 190 -0.54 -2.58 -8.29
N SER A 191 -0.89 -2.73 -7.03
CA SER A 191 0.04 -2.50 -5.93
C SER A 191 0.02 -3.71 -5.01
N LEU A 192 1.23 -4.09 -4.60
CA LEU A 192 1.51 -5.12 -3.63
C LEU A 192 1.94 -4.47 -2.32
N PHE A 193 1.38 -4.96 -1.24
CA PHE A 193 1.78 -4.63 0.11
C PHE A 193 1.92 -5.90 0.93
N ALA A 194 3.10 -6.16 1.48
CA ALA A 194 3.43 -7.42 2.11
C ALA A 194 4.35 -7.24 3.32
N GLY A 195 4.28 -8.18 4.24
CA GLY A 195 5.21 -8.21 5.37
C GLY A 195 5.19 -9.53 6.13
N LEU A 196 6.23 -9.74 6.92
CA LEU A 196 6.38 -10.91 7.78
C LEU A 196 5.44 -10.79 9.00
N VAL A 197 4.56 -11.76 9.16
CA VAL A 197 3.59 -11.82 10.25
C VAL A 197 3.87 -12.96 11.23
N LYS A 198 4.76 -13.89 10.89
CA LYS A 198 5.12 -15.04 11.72
C LYS A 198 6.50 -15.58 11.37
N ASN A 199 7.30 -15.88 12.40
CA ASN A 199 8.34 -16.91 12.36
C ASN A 199 7.76 -18.26 12.80
#